data_AF-A0A6J7CYZ9-F1
#
_entry.id   AF-A0A6J7CYZ9-F1
#
_cell.length_a   1.000
_cell.length_b   1.000
_cell.length_c   1.000
_cell.angle_alpha   90.00
_cell.angle_beta   90.00
_cell.angle_gamma   90.00
#
_symmetry.space_group_name_H-M   'P 1'
#
loop_
_entity.id
_entity.type
_entity.pdbx_description
1 polymer ?
#
loop_
_entity_poly.entity_id
_entity_poly.type
_entity_poly.pdbx_seq_one_letter_code
_entity_poly.pdbx_strand_id
1 'polypeptide(L)'
;MLLQGVTDVPMNSTGIEQVRTAARAINGNEWDLILTSPLGRARQTAEIIAEQLGFQEVHQQDLLIERSFGEAEGLAYEEWKSKYSNLDELPGGESKSELLARSKLLLDTFADSHPGKRILAISHGALIRTVLTFASDNQLPRDGERLGNASLNVVSHQEASWSVTKYDLDPLSP
;
A
#
# COMPACT_ATOMS: atom_id res chain seq x y z
N MET A 1 -11.91 -13.47 7.08
CA MET A 1 -11.22 -12.72 6.02
C MET A 1 -10.26 -13.67 5.35
N LEU A 2 -10.24 -13.71 4.02
CA LEU A 2 -9.30 -14.52 3.26
C LEU A 2 -7.97 -13.76 3.09
N LEU A 3 -6.86 -14.50 3.03
CA LEU A 3 -5.56 -13.94 2.69
C LEU A 3 -5.53 -13.65 1.18
N GLN A 4 -5.41 -12.38 0.77
CA GLN A 4 -5.54 -12.03 -0.65
C GLN A 4 -4.20 -12.07 -1.40
N GLY A 5 -3.15 -11.44 -0.85
CA GLY A 5 -1.87 -11.32 -1.53
C GLY A 5 -2.01 -10.70 -2.92
N VAL A 6 -1.44 -11.36 -3.93
CA VAL A 6 -1.50 -10.92 -5.34
C VAL A 6 -2.73 -11.41 -6.09
N THR A 7 -3.56 -12.26 -5.49
CA THR A 7 -4.87 -12.62 -6.06
C THR A 7 -5.73 -11.37 -6.22
N ASP A 8 -6.22 -11.15 -7.44
CA ASP A 8 -7.05 -9.99 -7.74
C ASP A 8 -8.50 -10.25 -7.34
N VAL A 9 -8.88 -9.67 -6.20
CA VAL A 9 -10.24 -9.74 -5.65
C VAL A 9 -10.88 -8.35 -5.75
N PRO A 10 -12.08 -8.24 -6.33
CA PRO A 10 -12.75 -6.96 -6.47
C PRO A 10 -13.14 -6.37 -5.11
N MET A 11 -13.20 -5.04 -5.02
CA MET A 11 -13.73 -4.38 -3.84
C MET A 11 -15.22 -4.69 -3.64
N ASN A 12 -15.63 -4.80 -2.39
CA ASN A 12 -17.06 -4.83 -2.04
C ASN A 12 -17.62 -3.40 -1.93
N SER A 13 -18.95 -3.29 -1.80
CA SER A 13 -19.63 -2.00 -1.68
C SER A 13 -19.14 -1.15 -0.50
N THR A 14 -18.88 -1.79 0.64
CA THR A 14 -18.31 -1.11 1.83
C THR A 14 -16.95 -0.48 1.53
N GLY A 15 -16.05 -1.21 0.86
CA GLY A 15 -14.74 -0.71 0.46
C GLY A 15 -14.82 0.46 -0.52
N ILE A 16 -15.73 0.39 -1.49
CA ILE A 16 -15.98 1.48 -2.43
C ILE A 16 -16.42 2.75 -1.70
N GLU A 17 -17.35 2.64 -0.75
CA GLU A 17 -17.81 3.79 0.06
C GLU A 17 -16.73 4.35 0.99
N GLN A 18 -15.87 3.48 1.54
CA GLN A 18 -14.69 3.91 2.30
C GLN A 18 -13.75 4.75 1.43
N VAL A 19 -13.44 4.30 0.22
CA VAL A 19 -12.59 5.04 -0.72
C VAL A 19 -13.22 6.37 -1.13
N ARG A 20 -14.52 6.38 -1.46
CA ARG A 20 -15.23 7.63 -1.78
C ARG A 20 -15.18 8.65 -0.64
N THR A 21 -15.27 8.17 0.60
CA THR A 21 -15.17 9.02 1.80
C THR A 21 -13.75 9.54 1.98
N ALA A 22 -12.76 8.67 1.86
CA ALA A 22 -11.34 9.03 1.92
C ALA A 22 -10.97 10.05 0.85
N ALA A 23 -11.43 9.87 -0.38
CA ALA A 23 -11.13 10.75 -1.51
C ALA A 23 -11.56 12.20 -1.25
N ARG A 24 -12.69 12.42 -0.56
CA ARG A 24 -13.16 13.76 -0.19
C ARG A 24 -12.28 14.46 0.85
N ALA A 25 -11.51 13.71 1.62
CA ALA A 25 -10.60 14.25 2.64
C ALA A 25 -9.20 14.56 2.07
N ILE A 26 -8.90 14.13 0.85
CA ILE A 26 -7.60 14.37 0.23
C ILE A 26 -7.58 15.76 -0.40
N ASN A 27 -6.61 16.58 -0.01
CA ASN A 27 -6.35 17.85 -0.67
C ASN A 27 -5.60 17.61 -2.00
N GLY A 28 -6.32 17.71 -3.12
CA GLY A 28 -5.75 17.45 -4.46
C GLY A 28 -4.58 18.34 -4.86
N ASN A 29 -4.49 19.56 -4.30
CA ASN A 29 -3.42 20.51 -4.62
C ASN A 29 -2.05 20.12 -4.02
N GLU A 30 -2.00 19.08 -3.18
CA GLU A 30 -0.76 18.61 -2.56
C GLU A 30 -0.03 17.54 -3.37
N TRP A 31 -0.63 17.03 -4.45
CA TRP A 31 -0.10 15.88 -5.18
C TRP A 31 0.18 16.27 -6.62
N ASP A 32 1.26 15.75 -7.19
CA ASP A 32 1.65 15.99 -8.57
C ASP A 32 1.18 14.87 -9.51
N LEU A 33 1.06 13.64 -9.00
CA LEU A 33 0.67 12.46 -9.77
C LEU A 33 0.10 11.35 -8.88
N ILE A 34 -0.66 10.47 -9.51
CA ILE A 34 -1.24 9.29 -8.88
C ILE A 34 -0.59 8.04 -9.48
N LEU A 35 0.01 7.22 -8.61
CA LEU A 35 0.55 5.91 -8.97
C LEU A 35 -0.25 4.81 -8.28
N THR A 36 -0.47 3.69 -8.96
CA THR A 36 -1.25 2.58 -8.40
C THR A 36 -0.62 1.22 -8.66
N SER A 37 -0.82 0.31 -7.72
CA SER A 37 -0.56 -1.12 -7.92
C SER A 37 -1.36 -1.67 -9.11
N PRO A 38 -0.85 -2.71 -9.82
CA PRO A 38 -1.58 -3.37 -10.89
C PRO A 38 -2.89 -4.07 -10.45
N LEU A 39 -3.05 -4.37 -9.16
CA LEU A 39 -4.23 -5.11 -8.67
C LEU A 39 -5.49 -4.27 -8.78
N GLY A 40 -6.58 -4.87 -9.27
CA GLY A 40 -7.85 -4.20 -9.57
C GLY A 40 -8.40 -3.37 -8.41
N ARG A 41 -8.33 -3.88 -7.17
CA ARG A 41 -8.75 -3.12 -5.97
C ARG A 41 -7.99 -1.81 -5.77
N ALA A 42 -6.70 -1.76 -6.10
CA ALA A 42 -5.88 -0.55 -6.01
C ALA A 42 -6.11 0.37 -7.21
N ARG A 43 -6.24 -0.19 -8.41
CA ARG A 43 -6.59 0.59 -9.63
C ARG A 43 -7.93 1.30 -9.47
N GLN A 44 -8.97 0.57 -9.07
CA GLN A 44 -10.30 1.13 -8.82
C GLN A 44 -10.28 2.19 -7.70
N THR A 45 -9.44 1.99 -6.67
CA THR A 45 -9.25 3.02 -5.63
C THR A 45 -8.63 4.29 -6.21
N ALA A 46 -7.58 4.15 -7.02
CA ALA A 46 -6.91 5.26 -7.66
C ALA A 46 -7.81 6.00 -8.66
N GLU A 47 -8.66 5.29 -9.40
CA GLU A 47 -9.65 5.88 -10.32
C GLU A 47 -10.67 6.75 -9.57
N ILE A 48 -11.26 6.24 -8.47
CA ILE A 48 -12.21 7.00 -7.65
C ILE A 48 -11.55 8.27 -7.09
N ILE A 49 -10.31 8.16 -6.62
CA ILE A 49 -9.54 9.30 -6.10
C ILE A 49 -9.22 10.29 -7.23
N ALA A 50 -8.78 9.82 -8.39
CA ALA A 50 -8.43 10.66 -9.52
C ALA A 50 -9.64 11.48 -10.00
N GLU A 51 -10.81 10.86 -10.11
CA GLU A 51 -12.07 11.53 -10.45
C GLU A 51 -12.40 12.64 -9.44
N GLN A 52 -12.31 12.34 -8.13
CA GLN A 52 -12.60 13.29 -7.07
C GLN A 52 -11.63 14.48 -7.04
N LEU A 53 -10.36 14.25 -7.38
CA LEU A 53 -9.29 15.25 -7.32
C LEU A 53 -9.04 15.97 -8.67
N GLY A 54 -9.70 15.54 -9.75
CA GLY A 54 -9.55 16.11 -11.10
C GLY A 54 -8.31 15.66 -11.87
N PHE A 55 -7.63 14.60 -11.43
CA PHE A 55 -6.49 14.03 -12.16
C PHE A 55 -6.98 13.32 -13.42
N GLN A 56 -6.34 13.61 -14.55
CA GLN A 56 -6.69 13.00 -15.84
C GLN A 56 -6.00 11.65 -16.07
N GLU A 57 -4.87 11.42 -15.39
CA GLU A 57 -4.04 10.25 -15.59
C GLU A 57 -3.73 9.57 -14.25
N VAL A 58 -3.80 8.23 -14.27
CA VAL A 58 -3.33 7.35 -13.20
C VAL A 58 -2.33 6.41 -13.84
N HIS A 59 -1.11 6.36 -13.31
CA HIS A 59 -0.08 5.48 -13.85
C HIS A 59 0.10 4.24 -12.99
N GLN A 60 0.27 3.10 -13.64
CA GLN A 60 0.58 1.86 -12.94
C GLN A 60 2.06 1.84 -12.54
N GLN A 61 2.33 1.35 -11.33
CA GLN A 61 3.68 1.02 -10.86
C GLN A 61 3.65 -0.39 -10.28
N ASP A 62 4.31 -1.33 -10.96
CA ASP A 62 4.30 -2.75 -10.60
C ASP A 62 4.91 -3.00 -9.22
N LEU A 63 5.90 -2.20 -8.81
CA LEU A 63 6.50 -2.29 -7.49
C LEU A 63 5.54 -1.91 -6.34
N LEU A 64 4.35 -1.37 -6.63
CA LEU A 64 3.29 -1.13 -5.62
C LEU A 64 2.44 -2.38 -5.33
N ILE A 65 2.69 -3.52 -5.97
CA ILE A 65 1.94 -4.76 -5.73
C ILE A 65 2.06 -5.27 -4.29
N GLU A 66 0.99 -5.89 -3.79
CA GLU A 66 0.97 -6.52 -2.46
C GLU A 66 1.99 -7.65 -2.36
N ARG A 67 2.35 -8.01 -1.13
CA ARG A 67 3.10 -9.23 -0.85
C ARG A 67 2.38 -10.46 -1.39
N SER A 68 3.07 -11.31 -2.15
CA SER A 68 2.54 -12.62 -2.51
C SER A 68 2.58 -13.57 -1.32
N PHE A 69 1.47 -14.26 -1.08
CA PHE A 69 1.39 -15.34 -0.10
C PHE A 69 1.31 -16.73 -0.75
N GLY A 70 1.54 -16.81 -2.07
CA GLY A 70 1.61 -18.07 -2.80
C GLY A 70 0.41 -18.98 -2.55
N GLU A 71 0.67 -20.24 -2.22
CA GLU A 71 -0.35 -21.25 -1.92
C GLU A 71 -1.23 -20.97 -0.68
N ALA A 72 -0.95 -19.92 0.08
CA ALA A 72 -1.81 -19.50 1.19
C ALA A 72 -2.88 -18.48 0.77
N GLU A 73 -2.80 -17.92 -0.43
CA GLU A 73 -3.83 -17.01 -0.94
C GLU A 73 -5.18 -17.72 -1.10
N GLY A 74 -6.27 -17.02 -0.78
CA GLY A 74 -7.62 -17.55 -0.75
C GLY A 74 -7.97 -18.35 0.50
N LEU A 75 -7.01 -18.72 1.36
CA LEU A 75 -7.29 -19.41 2.62
C LEU A 75 -7.82 -18.46 3.69
N ALA A 76 -8.73 -18.95 4.53
CA ALA A 76 -9.15 -18.25 5.73
C ALA A 76 -8.03 -18.23 6.77
N TYR A 77 -8.10 -17.27 7.71
CA TYR A 77 -7.09 -17.10 8.75
C TYR A 77 -6.77 -18.38 9.54
N GLU A 78 -7.79 -19.11 9.97
CA GLU A 78 -7.60 -20.36 10.74
C GLU A 78 -7.00 -21.49 9.89
N GLU A 79 -7.29 -21.51 8.59
CA GLU A 79 -6.81 -22.55 7.68
C GLU A 79 -5.33 -22.36 7.37
N TRP A 80 -4.90 -21.15 7.01
CA TRP A 80 -3.47 -20.95 6.74
C TRP A 80 -2.63 -21.01 8.02
N LYS A 81 -3.16 -20.55 9.17
CA LYS A 81 -2.45 -20.61 10.45
C LYS A 81 -2.25 -22.05 10.94
N SER A 82 -3.17 -22.96 10.61
CA SER A 82 -3.01 -24.40 10.90
C SER A 82 -2.13 -25.11 9.88
N LYS A 83 -2.19 -24.71 8.60
CA LYS A 83 -1.42 -25.33 7.50
C LYS A 83 0.05 -24.88 7.47
N TYR A 84 0.34 -23.63 7.82
CA TYR A 84 1.68 -23.04 7.71
C TYR A 84 2.11 -22.43 9.04
N SER A 85 3.29 -22.83 9.52
CA SER A 85 3.89 -22.31 10.75
C SER A 85 4.64 -20.98 10.54
N ASN A 86 5.09 -20.70 9.32
CA ASN A 86 5.84 -19.51 8.97
C ASN A 86 5.33 -18.92 7.64
N LEU A 87 4.89 -17.66 7.67
CA LEU A 87 4.47 -16.93 6.48
C LEU A 87 5.63 -16.54 5.56
N ASP A 88 6.88 -16.60 6.04
CA ASP A 88 8.06 -16.23 5.25
C ASP A 88 8.59 -17.38 4.36
N GLU A 89 8.04 -18.58 4.51
CA GLU A 89 8.46 -19.79 3.80
C GLU A 89 7.31 -20.44 3.02
N LEU A 90 6.33 -19.63 2.61
CA LEU A 90 5.19 -20.13 1.84
C LEU A 90 5.63 -20.55 0.43
N PRO A 91 5.24 -21.75 -0.05
CA PRO A 91 5.46 -22.13 -1.43
C PRO A 91 4.86 -21.10 -2.40
N GLY A 92 5.70 -20.55 -3.26
CA GLY A 92 5.33 -19.49 -4.22
C GLY A 92 5.04 -18.12 -3.58
N GLY A 93 5.31 -17.93 -2.30
CA GLY A 93 5.15 -16.65 -1.60
C GLY A 93 6.42 -15.81 -1.62
N GLU A 94 6.25 -14.50 -1.38
CA GLU A 94 7.34 -13.54 -1.18
C GLU A 94 7.73 -13.53 0.30
N SER A 95 9.01 -13.69 0.62
CA SER A 95 9.54 -13.54 1.98
C SER A 95 9.53 -12.08 2.42
N LYS A 96 9.59 -11.80 3.73
CA LYS A 96 9.78 -10.42 4.23
C LYS A 96 11.05 -9.76 3.70
N SER A 97 12.11 -10.54 3.47
CA SER A 97 13.38 -10.01 2.97
C SER A 97 13.28 -9.55 1.52
N GLU A 98 12.57 -10.32 0.68
CA GLU A 98 12.27 -9.96 -0.71
C GLU A 98 11.33 -8.76 -0.77
N LEU A 99 10.28 -8.75 0.05
CA LEU A 99 9.36 -7.61 0.16
C LEU A 99 10.11 -6.33 0.58
N LEU A 100 11.03 -6.42 1.55
CA LEU A 100 11.87 -5.29 1.97
C LEU A 100 12.79 -4.82 0.84
N ALA A 101 13.44 -5.74 0.14
CA ALA A 101 14.31 -5.39 -0.99
C ALA A 101 13.52 -4.67 -2.10
N ARG A 102 12.33 -5.18 -2.44
CA ARG A 102 11.43 -4.55 -3.42
C ARG A 102 10.88 -3.21 -2.95
N SER A 103 10.58 -3.06 -1.66
CA SER A 103 10.12 -1.79 -1.07
C SER A 103 11.21 -0.72 -1.14
N LYS A 104 12.48 -1.08 -0.94
CA LYS A 104 13.60 -0.15 -1.11
C LYS A 104 13.77 0.26 -2.58
N LEU A 105 13.73 -0.72 -3.49
CA LEU A 105 13.78 -0.44 -4.93
C LEU A 105 12.65 0.50 -5.40
N LEU A 106 11.43 0.32 -4.87
CA LEU A 106 10.30 1.23 -5.11
C LEU A 106 10.63 2.66 -4.70
N LEU A 107 11.14 2.84 -3.48
CA LEU A 107 11.48 4.14 -2.93
C LEU A 107 12.63 4.79 -3.73
N ASP A 108 13.68 4.05 -4.05
CA ASP A 108 14.78 4.53 -4.89
C ASP A 108 14.26 4.97 -6.27
N THR A 109 13.38 4.16 -6.88
CA THR A 109 12.73 4.49 -8.17
C THR A 109 11.93 5.79 -8.08
N PHE A 110 11.20 6.02 -6.98
CA PHE A 110 10.46 7.25 -6.75
C PHE A 110 11.38 8.46 -6.59
N ALA A 111 12.44 8.33 -5.79
CA ALA A 111 13.42 9.39 -5.58
C ALA A 111 14.12 9.79 -6.89
N ASP A 112 14.52 8.80 -7.70
CA ASP A 112 15.28 9.03 -8.92
C ASP A 112 14.39 9.55 -10.07
N SER A 113 13.19 8.99 -10.23
CA SER A 113 12.33 9.29 -11.39
C SER A 113 11.44 10.51 -11.18
N HIS A 114 11.19 10.92 -9.93
CA HIS A 114 10.25 11.99 -9.60
C HIS A 114 10.81 13.00 -8.60
N PRO A 115 11.99 13.61 -8.86
CA PRO A 115 12.60 14.55 -7.94
C PRO A 115 11.71 15.78 -7.72
N GLY A 116 11.51 16.13 -6.45
CA GLY A 116 10.70 17.30 -6.05
C GLY A 116 9.19 17.14 -6.25
N LYS A 117 8.71 15.93 -6.55
CA LYS A 117 7.29 15.63 -6.75
C LYS A 117 6.66 14.95 -5.54
N ARG A 118 5.38 15.22 -5.30
CA ARG A 118 4.54 14.50 -4.33
C ARG A 118 3.69 13.47 -5.05
N ILE A 119 3.96 12.21 -4.78
CA ILE A 119 3.27 11.06 -5.39
C ILE A 119 2.17 10.57 -4.45
N LEU A 120 0.94 10.50 -4.93
CA LEU A 120 -0.12 9.75 -4.25
C LEU A 120 -0.07 8.30 -4.73
N ALA A 121 0.54 7.42 -3.93
CA ALA A 121 0.75 6.01 -4.26
C ALA A 121 -0.30 5.11 -3.60
N ILE A 122 -1.09 4.40 -4.40
CA ILE A 122 -2.15 3.48 -3.94
C ILE A 122 -1.60 2.05 -3.93
N SER A 123 -1.59 1.43 -2.76
CA SER A 123 -1.02 0.09 -2.54
C SER A 123 -1.77 -0.68 -1.44
N HIS A 124 -1.08 -1.58 -0.74
CA HIS A 124 -1.65 -2.61 0.10
C HIS A 124 -0.93 -2.74 1.44
N GLY A 125 -1.55 -3.43 2.39
CA GLY A 125 -1.18 -3.38 3.80
C GLY A 125 0.23 -3.88 4.10
N ALA A 126 0.67 -4.98 3.47
CA ALA A 126 2.02 -5.51 3.77
C ALA A 126 3.11 -4.64 3.16
N LEU A 127 2.92 -4.15 1.93
CA LEU A 127 3.88 -3.21 1.32
C LEU A 127 3.97 -1.89 2.09
N ILE A 128 2.84 -1.26 2.42
CA ILE A 128 2.82 0.01 3.16
C ILE A 128 3.48 -0.17 4.53
N ARG A 129 3.19 -1.27 5.23
CA ARG A 129 3.85 -1.60 6.50
C ARG A 129 5.37 -1.66 6.35
N THR A 130 5.87 -2.35 5.33
CA THR A 130 7.32 -2.48 5.09
C THR A 130 7.96 -1.14 4.77
N VAL A 131 7.32 -0.30 3.94
CA VAL A 131 7.78 1.07 3.65
C VAL A 131 7.85 1.91 4.93
N LEU A 132 6.81 1.89 5.75
CA LEU A 132 6.78 2.61 7.02
C LEU A 132 7.84 2.10 8.00
N THR A 133 8.05 0.78 8.06
CA THR A 133 9.09 0.15 8.90
C THR A 133 10.47 0.64 8.49
N PHE A 134 10.77 0.62 7.19
CA PHE A 134 12.04 1.11 6.68
C PHE A 134 12.23 2.61 6.92
N ALA A 135 11.25 3.44 6.56
CA ALA A 135 11.33 4.89 6.66
C ALA A 135 11.27 5.42 8.11
N SER A 136 10.89 4.58 9.09
CA SER A 136 10.86 4.95 10.51
C SER A 136 12.01 4.34 11.32
N ASP A 137 12.99 3.72 10.67
CA ASP A 137 14.05 2.96 11.33
C ASP A 137 13.49 1.91 12.32
N ASN A 138 12.52 1.13 11.85
CA ASN A 138 11.83 0.06 12.57
C ASN A 138 10.96 0.52 13.76
N GLN A 139 10.59 1.81 13.84
CA GLN A 139 9.74 2.33 14.92
C GLN A 139 8.23 2.20 14.65
N LEU A 140 7.82 2.15 13.38
CA LEU A 140 6.42 2.10 12.94
C LEU A 140 6.19 1.02 11.88
N PRO A 141 4.98 0.47 11.77
CA PRO A 141 3.91 0.52 12.77
C PRO A 141 4.31 -0.23 14.05
N ARG A 142 3.73 0.12 15.20
CA ARG A 142 3.99 -0.56 16.47
C ARG A 142 3.30 -1.93 16.51
N ASP A 143 3.73 -2.77 17.44
CA ASP A 143 3.14 -4.10 17.64
C ASP A 143 1.62 -4.01 17.88
N GLY A 144 0.87 -4.79 17.12
CA GLY A 144 -0.60 -4.84 17.19
C GLY A 144 -1.32 -3.76 16.38
N GLU A 145 -0.64 -2.69 15.96
CA GLU A 145 -1.26 -1.65 15.13
C GLU A 145 -1.58 -2.19 13.73
N ARG A 146 -2.76 -1.82 13.21
CA ARG A 146 -3.25 -2.25 11.89
C ARG A 146 -3.63 -1.03 11.07
N LEU A 147 -3.11 -0.98 9.85
CA LEU A 147 -3.50 0.03 8.86
C LEU A 147 -4.92 -0.24 8.40
N GLY A 148 -5.80 0.73 8.59
CA GLY A 148 -7.17 0.71 8.11
C GLY A 148 -7.23 0.84 6.59
N ASN A 149 -8.30 0.32 6.00
CA ASN A 149 -8.59 0.53 4.59
C ASN A 149 -8.71 2.04 4.31
N ALA A 150 -8.13 2.49 3.20
CA ALA A 150 -8.13 3.91 2.80
C ALA A 150 -7.52 4.87 3.86
N SER A 151 -6.59 4.37 4.68
CA SER A 151 -5.70 5.21 5.49
C SER A 151 -4.64 5.89 4.61
N LEU A 152 -4.11 7.02 5.06
CA LEU A 152 -3.08 7.78 4.36
C LEU A 152 -1.90 8.08 5.28
N ASN A 153 -0.74 7.60 4.85
CA ASN A 153 0.55 7.83 5.50
C ASN A 153 1.46 8.58 4.53
N VAL A 154 2.38 9.40 5.06
CA VAL A 154 3.30 10.19 4.24
C VAL A 154 4.73 9.90 4.67
N VAL A 155 5.56 9.56 3.69
CA VAL A 155 7.01 9.47 3.82
C VAL A 155 7.66 10.55 2.96
N SER A 156 8.80 11.06 3.41
CA SER A 156 9.56 12.12 2.72
C SER A 156 11.00 11.66 2.52
N HIS A 157 11.53 11.92 1.32
CA HIS A 157 12.93 11.71 0.99
C HIS A 157 13.69 13.05 1.03
N GLN A 158 14.67 13.16 1.93
CA GLN A 158 15.53 14.33 2.06
C GLN A 158 16.97 13.87 2.32
N GLU A 159 17.94 14.52 1.68
CA GLU A 159 19.37 14.26 1.91
C GLU A 159 19.76 12.76 1.88
N ALA A 160 19.20 12.01 0.91
CA ALA A 160 19.40 10.57 0.73
C ALA A 160 18.80 9.66 1.83
N SER A 161 17.86 10.19 2.63
CA SER A 161 17.18 9.43 3.69
C SER A 161 15.67 9.53 3.58
N TRP A 162 14.97 8.46 3.95
CA TRP A 162 13.51 8.42 4.05
C TRP A 162 13.07 8.59 5.51
N SER A 163 12.01 9.35 5.73
CA SER A 163 11.40 9.57 7.03
C SER A 163 9.88 9.54 6.95
N VAL A 164 9.21 9.08 8.00
CA VAL A 164 7.74 9.18 8.11
C VAL A 164 7.36 10.57 8.63
N THR A 165 6.58 11.33 7.87
CA THR A 165 6.12 12.68 8.22
C THR A 165 4.65 12.74 8.61
N LYS A 166 3.85 11.76 8.21
CA LYS A 166 2.49 11.53 8.69
C LYS A 166 2.26 10.04 8.89
N TYR A 167 1.78 9.67 10.06
CA TYR A 167 1.40 8.31 10.40
C TYR A 167 -0.04 8.29 10.89
N ASP A 168 -0.91 7.57 10.19
CA ASP A 168 -2.33 7.44 10.50
C ASP A 168 -2.79 6.01 10.19
N LEU A 169 -3.49 5.42 11.15
CA LEU A 169 -4.02 4.08 11.06
C LEU A 169 -5.44 4.08 10.54
N ASP A 170 -6.18 5.17 10.73
CA ASP A 170 -7.61 5.20 10.48
C ASP A 170 -7.90 5.55 9.01
N PRO A 171 -9.05 5.09 8.48
CA PRO A 171 -9.53 5.55 7.19
C PRO A 171 -9.65 7.07 7.17
N LEU A 172 -9.23 7.69 6.06
CA LEU A 172 -9.43 9.12 5.89
C LEU A 172 -10.92 9.49 5.96
N SER A 173 -11.22 10.58 6.67
CA SER A 173 -12.54 11.20 6.75
C SER A 173 -12.43 12.73 6.58
N PRO A 174 -13.43 13.39 5.96
CA PRO A 174 -13.46 14.85 5.82
C PRO A 174 -13.43 15.63 7.14
#